data_AF-A0A833V5U1-F1
#
_entry.id   AF-A0A833V5U1-F1
#
_cell.length_a   1.000
_cell.length_b   1.000
_cell.length_c   1.000
_cell.angle_alpha   90.00
_cell.angle_beta   90.00
_cell.angle_gamma   90.00
#
_symmetry.space_group_name_H-M   'P 1'
#
loop_
_entity.id
_entity.type
_entity.pdbx_description
1 polymer ?
#
loop_
_entity_poly.entity_id
_entity_poly.type
_entity_poly.pdbx_seq_one_letter_code
_entity_poly.pdbx_strand_id
1 'polypeptide(L)'
;MSNNRWCLFFMPIWPPGHTIPMVEAAKRLLQCNSTSSNSLSITFLLMQTPTADSMSNITESYLRSVDSLNLPINFQQLPVVKPPAQFDDPEEFITIYVKLHLPHVKDAIATSGSRVAALVLDPFATSLIDLGNELNIPCYIFHTSNAAFLSLVLHLPILDEKIKQEFSEIDGPIKVPGVLPVPSHFMPPILMNKKSGAYKSFLYLGRRYMEAKGIIVNSSIALEERVLKAVEQGQCAPDKPAPAIYPIGPIVSIPKVGPEQHECVKWLDLQQPKSVIFLCFGSRGGFELPQIKEMAIGLERSGHRFLWAIRAPCTGIK
;
A
#
# COMPACT_ATOMS: atom_id res chain seq x y z
N MET A 1 32.51 17.83 7.32
CA MET A 1 32.61 16.39 7.64
C MET A 1 31.49 15.70 6.88
N SER A 2 31.78 15.08 5.73
CA SER A 2 30.77 14.38 4.94
C SER A 2 30.28 13.17 5.73
N ASN A 3 28.98 13.14 6.03
CA ASN A 3 28.37 12.07 6.79
C ASN A 3 28.33 10.83 5.88
N ASN A 4 29.21 9.85 6.12
CA ASN A 4 29.40 8.67 5.27
C ASN A 4 28.26 7.63 5.41
N ARG A 5 27.04 8.12 5.68
CA ARG A 5 25.83 7.37 6.01
C ARG A 5 25.06 7.07 4.72
N TRP A 6 24.67 5.82 4.54
CA TRP A 6 23.77 5.44 3.46
C TRP A 6 22.35 5.88 3.78
N CYS A 7 21.61 6.36 2.78
CA CYS A 7 20.22 6.79 2.94
C CYS A 7 19.30 6.03 1.99
N LEU A 8 18.18 5.52 2.52
CA LEU A 8 17.06 5.02 1.71
C LEU A 8 15.99 6.10 1.63
N PHE A 9 15.49 6.37 0.43
CA PHE A 9 14.37 7.27 0.23
C PHE A 9 13.09 6.47 0.02
N PHE A 10 12.10 6.70 0.86
CA PHE A 10 10.78 6.07 0.76
C PHE A 10 9.81 7.08 0.13
N MET A 11 9.03 6.63 -0.85
CA MET A 11 7.99 7.43 -1.49
C MET A 11 6.62 6.76 -1.28
N PRO A 12 5.97 6.97 -0.11
CA PRO A 12 4.61 6.52 0.13
C PRO A 12 3.58 7.41 -0.56
N ILE A 13 2.37 6.89 -0.77
CA ILE A 13 1.18 7.73 -0.99
C ILE A 13 0.46 8.00 0.35
N TRP A 14 -0.29 9.11 0.42
CA TRP A 14 -0.86 9.66 1.66
C TRP A 14 -1.82 8.76 2.47
N PRO A 15 -2.59 7.82 1.88
CA PRO A 15 -3.47 6.98 2.68
C PRO A 15 -2.71 6.15 3.73
N PRO A 16 -3.23 5.99 4.96
CA PRO A 16 -2.54 5.28 6.03
C PRO A 16 -2.31 3.81 5.71
N GLY A 17 -3.18 3.17 4.92
CA GLY A 17 -2.98 1.79 4.45
C GLY A 17 -1.72 1.60 3.59
N HIS A 18 -1.13 2.70 3.11
CA HIS A 18 0.13 2.69 2.36
C HIS A 18 1.29 3.22 3.20
N THR A 19 1.13 4.43 3.76
CA THR A 19 2.20 5.08 4.52
C THR A 19 2.57 4.30 5.79
N ILE A 20 1.59 3.84 6.58
CA ILE A 20 1.87 3.20 7.88
C ILE A 20 2.67 1.91 7.72
N PRO A 21 2.29 0.95 6.85
CA PRO A 21 3.09 -0.26 6.62
C PRO A 21 4.50 0.04 6.10
N MET A 22 4.68 1.04 5.24
CA MET A 22 6.02 1.42 4.77
C MET A 22 6.90 1.95 5.91
N VAL A 23 6.34 2.75 6.82
CA VAL A 23 7.06 3.22 8.02
C VAL A 23 7.39 2.07 8.97
N GLU A 24 6.47 1.12 9.17
CA GLU A 24 6.75 -0.07 9.99
C GLU A 24 7.82 -0.97 9.37
N ALA A 25 7.82 -1.13 8.05
CA ALA A 25 8.89 -1.83 7.34
C ALA A 25 10.25 -1.12 7.51
N ALA A 26 10.28 0.21 7.42
CA ALA A 26 11.47 1.02 7.67
C ALA A 26 12.01 0.84 9.10
N LYS A 27 11.14 0.83 10.11
CA LYS A 27 11.53 0.56 11.51
C LYS A 27 12.19 -0.82 11.65
N ARG A 28 11.62 -1.87 11.05
CA ARG A 28 12.20 -3.22 11.07
C ARG A 28 13.54 -3.29 10.36
N LEU A 29 13.69 -2.60 9.22
CA LEU A 29 14.97 -2.50 8.50
C LEU A 29 16.06 -1.87 9.38
N LEU A 30 15.74 -0.78 10.08
CA LEU A 30 16.67 -0.12 10.99
C LEU A 30 17.08 -1.02 12.16
N GLN A 31 16.13 -1.76 12.74
CA GLN A 31 16.42 -2.71 13.82
C GLN A 31 17.38 -3.82 13.37
N CYS A 32 17.21 -4.35 12.16
CA CYS A 32 18.12 -5.35 11.59
C CYS A 32 19.51 -4.75 11.33
N ASN A 33 19.57 -3.50 10.87
CA ASN A 33 20.82 -2.82 10.55
C ASN A 33 21.61 -2.35 11.80
N SER A 34 20.99 -2.26 12.98
CA SER A 34 21.66 -1.86 14.24
C SER A 34 22.86 -2.74 14.62
N THR A 35 23.00 -3.91 14.01
CA THR A 35 24.13 -4.84 14.19
C THR A 35 25.29 -4.60 13.22
N SER A 36 25.12 -3.73 12.22
CA SER A 36 26.13 -3.46 11.18
C SER A 36 26.95 -2.20 11.49
N SER A 37 28.21 -2.19 11.05
CA SER A 37 29.11 -1.03 11.18
C SER A 37 28.74 0.16 10.29
N ASN A 38 27.77 -0.03 9.37
CA ASN A 38 27.33 1.00 8.44
C ASN A 38 26.10 1.72 8.99
N SER A 39 26.23 3.02 9.21
CA SER A 39 25.10 3.86 9.58
C SER A 39 24.12 3.96 8.40
N LEU A 40 22.85 3.60 8.64
CA LEU A 40 21.73 3.73 7.70
C LEU A 40 20.76 4.78 8.23
N SER A 41 20.34 5.70 7.37
CA SER A 41 19.18 6.58 7.62
C SER A 41 18.10 6.33 6.59
N ILE A 42 16.87 6.70 6.95
CA ILE A 42 15.72 6.61 6.08
C ILE A 42 15.08 7.99 5.97
N THR A 43 14.75 8.42 4.76
CA THR A 43 13.98 9.64 4.51
C THR A 43 12.69 9.30 3.79
N PHE A 44 11.55 9.66 4.37
CA PHE A 44 10.25 9.60 3.72
C PHE A 44 9.96 10.91 3.02
N LEU A 45 9.71 10.86 1.72
CA LEU A 45 9.27 12.00 0.91
C LEU A 45 7.74 12.01 0.89
N LEU A 46 7.14 12.97 1.59
CA LEU A 46 5.71 13.05 1.82
C LEU A 46 5.11 14.08 0.86
N MET A 47 4.19 13.63 0.02
CA MET A 47 3.37 14.54 -0.80
C MET A 47 2.30 15.18 0.08
N GLN A 48 1.88 16.39 -0.29
CA GLN A 48 0.71 17.00 0.32
C GLN A 48 -0.53 16.14 0.06
N THR A 49 -1.41 16.03 1.05
CA THR A 49 -2.70 15.39 0.84
C THR A 49 -3.58 16.27 -0.06
N PRO A 50 -4.10 15.75 -1.18
CA PRO A 50 -4.84 16.56 -2.16
C PRO A 50 -6.21 17.03 -1.66
N THR A 51 -6.74 16.41 -0.60
CA THR A 51 -7.96 16.82 0.09
C THR A 51 -7.72 16.83 1.60
N ALA A 52 -8.35 17.77 2.30
CA ALA A 52 -8.40 17.78 3.76
C ALA A 52 -9.42 16.73 4.22
N ASP A 53 -8.99 15.48 4.35
CA ASP A 53 -9.82 14.38 4.82
C ASP A 53 -9.32 13.91 6.20
N SER A 54 -10.24 13.45 7.05
CA SER A 54 -9.96 12.69 8.28
C SER A 54 -8.81 11.68 8.17
N MET A 55 -8.59 11.14 6.97
CA MET A 55 -7.50 10.24 6.63
C MET A 55 -6.11 10.86 6.73
N SER A 56 -5.93 12.12 6.34
CA SER A 56 -4.65 12.82 6.49
C SER A 56 -4.30 12.97 7.97
N ASN A 57 -5.30 13.25 8.82
CA ASN A 57 -5.10 13.39 10.26
C ASN A 57 -4.58 12.09 10.91
N ILE A 58 -5.07 10.92 10.50
CA ILE A 58 -4.60 9.63 11.01
C ILE A 58 -3.13 9.42 10.63
N THR A 59 -2.79 9.61 9.35
CA THR A 59 -1.42 9.46 8.87
C THR A 59 -0.50 10.46 9.58
N GLU A 60 -0.85 11.74 9.64
CA GLU A 60 -0.05 12.78 10.30
C GLU A 60 0.16 12.52 11.80
N SER A 61 -0.90 12.15 12.52
CA SER A 61 -0.81 11.81 13.95
C SER A 61 0.15 10.64 14.17
N TYR A 62 0.04 9.60 13.34
CA TYR A 62 0.95 8.46 13.38
C TYR A 62 2.40 8.90 13.08
N LEU A 63 2.63 9.68 12.03
CA LEU A 63 3.98 10.14 11.67
C LEU A 63 4.62 10.98 12.80
N ARG A 64 3.87 11.89 13.43
CA ARG A 64 4.33 12.64 14.62
C ARG A 64 4.69 11.72 15.77
N SER A 65 3.93 10.63 15.98
CA SER A 65 4.24 9.64 17.01
C SER A 65 5.51 8.83 16.72
N VAL A 66 5.89 8.68 15.45
CA VAL A 66 7.13 8.02 15.05
C VAL A 66 8.32 8.97 15.17
N ASP A 67 8.12 10.23 14.80
CA ASP A 67 9.14 11.28 14.91
C ASP A 67 9.61 11.46 16.36
N SER A 68 8.68 11.40 17.32
CA SER A 68 9.01 11.48 18.77
C SER A 68 9.86 10.32 19.30
N LEU A 69 9.99 9.22 18.55
CA LEU A 69 10.85 8.09 18.93
C LEU A 69 12.34 8.36 18.68
N ASN A 70 12.70 9.46 18.01
CA ASN A 70 14.08 9.82 17.66
C ASN A 70 14.83 8.70 16.91
N LEU A 71 14.12 7.97 16.05
CA LEU A 71 14.73 7.00 15.14
C LEU A 71 15.48 7.75 14.02
N PRO A 72 16.45 7.13 13.32
CA PRO A 72 17.11 7.71 12.14
C PRO A 72 16.17 7.70 10.91
N ILE A 73 14.95 8.19 11.09
CA ILE A 73 13.89 8.35 10.11
C ILE A 73 13.59 9.85 10.03
N ASN A 74 13.70 10.43 8.84
CA ASN A 74 13.34 11.80 8.57
C ASN A 74 12.06 11.84 7.73
N PHE A 75 11.13 12.73 8.07
CA PHE A 75 9.91 12.98 7.29
C PHE A 75 10.03 14.33 6.59
N GLN A 76 10.25 14.31 5.28
CA GLN A 76 10.38 15.51 4.46
C GLN A 76 9.12 15.75 3.66
N GLN A 77 8.46 16.88 3.91
CA GLN A 77 7.35 17.34 3.09
C GLN A 77 7.88 17.87 1.76
N LEU A 78 7.30 17.39 0.66
CA LEU A 78 7.57 17.91 -0.68
C LEU A 78 6.81 19.23 -0.91
N PRO A 79 7.33 20.12 -1.77
CA PRO A 79 6.60 21.28 -2.23
C PRO A 79 5.22 20.94 -2.80
N VAL A 80 4.29 21.88 -2.61
CA VAL A 80 2.91 21.75 -3.05
C VAL A 80 2.83 21.76 -4.58
N VAL A 81 2.10 20.79 -5.13
CA VAL A 81 1.72 20.76 -6.55
C VAL A 81 0.20 20.85 -6.69
N LYS A 82 -0.26 21.49 -7.76
CA LYS A 82 -1.69 21.58 -8.07
C LYS A 82 -2.22 20.18 -8.44
N PRO A 83 -3.26 19.65 -7.76
CA PRO A 83 -3.85 18.36 -8.13
C PRO A 83 -4.40 18.37 -9.58
N PRO A 84 -4.38 17.22 -10.28
CA PRO A 84 -4.94 17.14 -11.62
C PRO A 84 -6.45 17.43 -11.59
N ALA A 85 -6.90 18.23 -12.56
CA ALA A 85 -8.31 18.65 -12.65
C ALA A 85 -9.21 17.63 -13.36
N GLN A 86 -8.62 16.70 -14.11
CA GLN A 86 -9.32 15.69 -14.91
C GLN A 86 -8.69 14.33 -14.65
N PHE A 87 -9.53 13.37 -14.28
CA PHE A 87 -9.20 11.97 -14.04
C PHE A 87 -10.52 11.19 -14.01
N ASP A 88 -10.48 9.93 -14.45
CA ASP A 88 -11.68 9.09 -14.47
C ASP A 88 -11.83 8.32 -13.15
N ASP A 89 -10.72 7.91 -12.55
CA ASP A 89 -10.69 7.04 -11.37
C ASP A 89 -9.67 7.49 -10.30
N PRO A 90 -9.88 7.14 -9.02
CA PRO A 90 -8.93 7.44 -7.94
C PRO A 90 -7.51 6.93 -8.18
N GLU A 91 -7.35 5.73 -8.75
CA GLU A 91 -6.04 5.13 -9.03
C GLU A 91 -5.27 5.89 -10.11
N GLU A 92 -5.98 6.38 -11.13
CA GLU A 92 -5.41 7.23 -12.18
C GLU A 92 -4.99 8.57 -11.59
N PHE A 93 -5.87 9.18 -10.77
CA PHE A 93 -5.55 10.40 -10.04
C PHE A 93 -4.26 10.27 -9.25
N ILE A 94 -4.09 9.21 -8.46
CA ILE A 94 -2.90 8.98 -7.64
C ILE A 94 -1.65 8.89 -8.53
N THR A 95 -1.72 8.12 -9.62
CA THR A 95 -0.60 7.91 -10.54
C THR A 95 -0.16 9.23 -11.19
N ILE A 96 -1.11 10.08 -11.62
CA ILE A 96 -0.83 11.40 -12.18
C ILE A 96 -0.26 12.33 -11.10
N TYR A 97 -0.85 12.34 -9.91
CA TYR A 97 -0.43 13.22 -8.82
C TYR A 97 0.99 12.91 -8.34
N VAL A 98 1.40 11.64 -8.29
CA VAL A 98 2.79 11.27 -7.99
C VAL A 98 3.75 11.79 -9.07
N LYS A 99 3.38 11.69 -10.36
CA LYS A 99 4.22 12.21 -11.46
C LYS A 99 4.45 13.70 -11.35
N LEU A 100 3.48 14.48 -10.88
CA LEU A 100 3.64 15.93 -10.67
C LEU A 100 4.73 16.25 -9.63
N HIS A 101 5.03 15.34 -8.71
CA HIS A 101 6.08 15.51 -7.71
C HIS A 101 7.49 15.06 -8.18
N LEU A 102 7.64 14.52 -9.38
CA LEU A 102 8.92 14.02 -9.90
C LEU A 102 10.08 15.05 -9.78
N PRO A 103 9.91 16.32 -10.19
CA PRO A 103 10.99 17.32 -10.04
C PRO A 103 11.37 17.54 -8.58
N HIS A 104 10.38 17.58 -7.69
CA HIS A 104 10.61 17.79 -6.26
C HIS A 104 11.31 16.61 -5.58
N VAL A 105 11.01 15.38 -6.01
CA VAL A 105 11.73 14.19 -5.53
C VAL A 105 13.19 14.24 -6.00
N LYS A 106 13.44 14.61 -7.25
CA LYS A 106 14.79 14.78 -7.79
C LYS A 106 15.58 15.83 -7.01
N ASP A 107 14.98 16.99 -6.75
CA ASP A 107 15.61 18.07 -5.98
C ASP A 107 15.90 17.65 -4.54
N ALA A 108 14.96 16.95 -3.89
CA ALA A 108 15.15 16.43 -2.53
C ALA A 108 16.33 15.43 -2.45
N ILE A 109 16.44 14.54 -3.44
CA ILE A 109 17.54 13.59 -3.53
C ILE A 109 18.88 14.33 -3.74
N ALA A 110 18.93 15.25 -4.70
CA ALA A 110 20.14 15.98 -5.06
C ALA A 110 20.65 16.89 -3.92
N THR A 111 19.75 17.50 -3.15
CA THR A 111 20.09 18.40 -2.05
C THR A 111 20.32 17.69 -0.71
N SER A 112 20.04 16.39 -0.62
CA SER A 112 20.16 15.63 0.63
C SER A 112 21.59 15.53 1.19
N GLY A 113 22.62 15.70 0.36
CA GLY A 113 24.03 15.50 0.71
C GLY A 113 24.38 14.08 1.18
N SER A 114 23.46 13.13 1.04
CA SER A 114 23.58 11.76 1.55
C SER A 114 23.94 10.79 0.43
N ARG A 115 24.61 9.67 0.78
CA ARG A 115 24.86 8.60 -0.19
C ARG A 115 23.60 7.77 -0.36
N VAL A 116 22.89 7.94 -1.48
CA VAL A 116 21.62 7.25 -1.71
C VAL A 116 21.85 5.77 -2.02
N ALA A 117 21.26 4.89 -1.22
CA ALA A 117 21.37 3.45 -1.39
C ALA A 117 20.31 2.89 -2.36
N ALA A 118 19.05 3.35 -2.22
CA ALA A 118 17.93 2.94 -3.05
C ALA A 118 16.73 3.86 -2.87
N LEU A 119 15.78 3.79 -3.81
CA LEU A 119 14.41 4.28 -3.64
C LEU A 119 13.48 3.10 -3.28
N VAL A 120 12.61 3.28 -2.29
CA VAL A 120 11.56 2.33 -1.91
C VAL A 120 10.22 2.97 -2.21
N LEU A 121 9.57 2.49 -3.26
CA LEU A 121 8.42 3.12 -3.89
C LEU A 121 7.12 2.43 -3.47
N ASP A 122 6.09 3.23 -3.20
CA ASP A 122 4.72 2.74 -3.17
C ASP A 122 4.31 2.13 -4.53
N PRO A 123 3.35 1.18 -4.59
CA PRO A 123 2.81 0.63 -5.84
C PRO A 123 2.41 1.68 -6.87
N PHE A 124 1.90 2.84 -6.48
CA PHE A 124 1.49 3.90 -7.40
C PHE A 124 2.61 4.87 -7.76
N ALA A 125 3.79 4.72 -7.17
CA ALA A 125 4.94 5.60 -7.37
C ALA A 125 5.96 5.07 -8.38
N THR A 126 5.60 4.07 -9.20
CA THR A 126 6.51 3.40 -10.15
C THR A 126 7.03 4.28 -11.29
N SER A 127 6.46 5.48 -11.50
CA SER A 127 7.02 6.48 -12.41
C SER A 127 8.41 6.96 -11.96
N LEU A 128 8.71 6.88 -10.66
CA LEU A 128 10.04 7.21 -10.11
C LEU A 128 11.13 6.19 -10.44
N ILE A 129 10.79 5.03 -11.04
CA ILE A 129 11.80 4.11 -11.56
C ILE A 129 12.64 4.78 -12.65
N ASP A 130 12.04 5.63 -13.50
CA ASP A 130 12.78 6.34 -14.55
C ASP A 130 13.79 7.33 -13.95
N LEU A 131 13.39 8.02 -12.87
CA LEU A 131 14.29 8.89 -12.12
C LEU A 131 15.41 8.10 -11.43
N GLY A 132 15.11 6.94 -10.85
CA GLY A 132 16.11 6.05 -10.29
C GLY A 132 17.15 5.64 -11.32
N ASN A 133 16.70 5.24 -12.52
CA ASN A 133 17.58 4.90 -13.64
C ASN A 133 18.45 6.08 -14.07
N GLU A 134 17.87 7.29 -14.21
CA GLU A 134 18.61 8.51 -14.54
C GLU A 134 19.74 8.79 -13.55
N LEU A 135 19.48 8.57 -12.26
CA LEU A 135 20.41 8.83 -11.16
C LEU A 135 21.31 7.62 -10.82
N ASN A 136 21.17 6.49 -11.51
CA ASN A 136 21.81 5.21 -11.19
C ASN A 136 21.52 4.71 -9.76
N ILE A 137 20.29 4.92 -9.28
CA ILE A 137 19.81 4.50 -7.96
C ILE A 137 18.84 3.32 -8.16
N PRO A 138 19.05 2.16 -7.48
CA PRO A 138 18.13 1.03 -7.59
C PRO A 138 16.78 1.36 -6.95
N CYS A 139 15.69 0.98 -7.63
CA CYS A 139 14.33 1.15 -7.14
C CYS A 139 13.74 -0.19 -6.70
N TYR A 140 13.18 -0.23 -5.49
CA TYR A 140 12.38 -1.33 -4.97
C TYR A 140 10.93 -0.88 -4.85
N ILE A 141 9.99 -1.81 -5.01
CA ILE A 141 8.57 -1.54 -4.78
C ILE A 141 8.16 -2.20 -3.47
N PHE A 142 7.53 -1.44 -2.58
CA PHE A 142 6.90 -1.98 -1.37
C PHE A 142 5.43 -2.27 -1.65
N HIS A 143 5.11 -3.51 -2.02
CA HIS A 143 3.75 -3.97 -2.22
C HIS A 143 3.02 -4.12 -0.87
N THR A 144 2.15 -3.16 -0.57
CA THR A 144 1.44 -3.04 0.71
C THR A 144 0.34 -4.10 0.91
N SER A 145 -0.03 -4.82 -0.16
CA SER A 145 -1.04 -5.87 -0.16
C SER A 145 -0.42 -7.28 -0.12
N ASN A 146 -1.26 -8.31 -0.25
CA ASN A 146 -0.89 -9.72 -0.21
C ASN A 146 -0.23 -10.23 -1.51
N ALA A 147 0.36 -11.42 -1.46
CA ALA A 147 1.05 -12.02 -2.59
C ALA A 147 0.07 -12.45 -3.71
N ALA A 148 -1.14 -12.88 -3.38
CA ALA A 148 -2.17 -13.21 -4.38
C ALA A 148 -2.50 -12.03 -5.30
N PHE A 149 -2.66 -10.83 -4.72
CA PHE A 149 -2.88 -9.61 -5.46
C PHE A 149 -1.63 -9.17 -6.24
N LEU A 150 -0.43 -9.33 -5.67
CA LEU A 150 0.82 -9.12 -6.41
C LEU A 150 0.88 -10.00 -7.66
N SER A 151 0.58 -11.29 -7.55
CA SER A 151 0.56 -12.23 -8.68
C SER A 151 -0.42 -11.78 -9.76
N LEU A 152 -1.61 -11.30 -9.36
CA LEU A 152 -2.58 -10.72 -10.28
C LEU A 152 -2.01 -9.49 -11.00
N VAL A 153 -1.43 -8.53 -10.28
CA VAL A 153 -0.87 -7.31 -10.88
C VAL A 153 0.23 -7.62 -11.88
N LEU A 154 1.15 -8.53 -11.54
CA LEU A 154 2.23 -8.96 -12.44
C LEU A 154 1.71 -9.71 -13.67
N HIS A 155 0.64 -10.51 -13.51
CA HIS A 155 0.06 -11.29 -14.60
C HIS A 155 -0.96 -10.52 -15.46
N LEU A 156 -1.42 -9.35 -14.98
CA LEU A 156 -2.47 -8.59 -15.63
C LEU A 156 -2.17 -8.22 -17.10
N PRO A 157 -0.94 -7.82 -17.50
CA PRO A 157 -0.63 -7.59 -18.91
C PRO A 157 -0.88 -8.82 -19.80
N ILE A 158 -0.57 -10.03 -19.32
CA ILE A 158 -0.82 -11.27 -20.08
C ILE A 158 -2.31 -11.57 -20.15
N LEU A 159 -3.05 -11.35 -19.05
CA LEU A 159 -4.50 -11.49 -19.05
C LEU A 159 -5.14 -10.51 -20.04
N ASP A 160 -4.68 -9.27 -20.12
CA ASP A 160 -5.17 -8.26 -21.07
C ASP A 160 -4.93 -8.66 -22.54
N GLU A 161 -3.78 -9.25 -22.82
CA GLU A 161 -3.48 -9.76 -24.14
C GLU A 161 -4.36 -10.95 -24.53
N LYS A 162 -4.63 -11.88 -23.59
CA LYS A 162 -5.39 -13.10 -23.85
C LYS A 162 -6.91 -12.90 -23.82
N ILE A 163 -7.39 -12.00 -22.96
CA ILE A 163 -8.81 -11.78 -22.71
C ILE A 163 -9.21 -10.46 -23.36
N LYS A 164 -9.90 -10.55 -24.49
CA LYS A 164 -10.34 -9.37 -25.27
C LYS A 164 -11.69 -8.80 -24.83
N GLN A 165 -12.56 -9.64 -24.27
CA GLN A 165 -13.85 -9.24 -23.69
C GLN A 165 -13.70 -8.64 -22.29
N GLU A 166 -14.78 -8.07 -21.73
CA GLU A 166 -14.78 -7.61 -20.34
C GLU A 166 -14.71 -8.80 -19.38
N PHE A 167 -14.07 -8.62 -18.22
CA PHE A 167 -13.91 -9.72 -17.27
C PHE A 167 -15.25 -10.22 -16.74
N SER A 168 -16.24 -9.33 -16.58
CA SER A 168 -17.60 -9.64 -16.16
C SER A 168 -18.36 -10.55 -17.12
N GLU A 169 -17.94 -10.61 -18.39
CA GLU A 169 -18.57 -11.41 -19.45
C GLU A 169 -17.95 -12.81 -19.57
N ILE A 170 -16.91 -13.11 -18.79
CA ILE A 170 -16.19 -14.38 -18.88
C ILE A 170 -16.95 -15.48 -18.15
N ASP A 171 -17.30 -16.50 -18.92
CA ASP A 171 -17.81 -17.77 -18.40
C ASP A 171 -16.65 -18.61 -17.84
N GLY A 172 -16.58 -18.67 -16.52
CA GLY A 172 -15.64 -19.50 -15.79
C GLY A 172 -14.59 -18.72 -15.00
N PRO A 173 -13.64 -19.44 -14.38
CA PRO A 173 -12.70 -18.82 -13.47
C PRO A 173 -11.51 -18.20 -14.20
N ILE A 174 -11.06 -17.06 -13.71
CA ILE A 174 -9.81 -16.43 -14.10
C ILE A 174 -8.67 -17.15 -13.40
N LYS A 175 -7.66 -17.52 -14.19
CA LYS A 175 -6.46 -18.20 -13.70
C LYS A 175 -5.38 -17.16 -13.45
N VAL A 176 -4.94 -17.06 -12.20
CA VAL A 176 -3.81 -16.25 -11.77
C VAL A 176 -2.75 -17.19 -11.19
N PRO A 177 -1.47 -17.11 -11.58
CA PRO A 177 -0.43 -18.03 -11.12
C PRO A 177 -0.34 -18.14 -9.60
N GLY A 178 -0.37 -19.38 -9.10
CA GLY A 178 -0.34 -19.69 -7.66
C GLY A 178 -1.61 -19.34 -6.87
N VAL A 179 -2.62 -18.73 -7.49
CA VAL A 179 -3.93 -18.45 -6.88
C VAL A 179 -4.92 -19.54 -7.28
N LEU A 180 -5.88 -19.87 -6.41
CA LEU A 180 -6.95 -20.79 -6.79
C LEU A 180 -7.79 -20.14 -7.90
N PRO A 181 -8.37 -20.92 -8.84
CA PRO A 181 -9.23 -20.34 -9.88
C PRO A 181 -10.34 -19.48 -9.24
N VAL A 182 -10.41 -18.21 -9.63
CA VAL A 182 -11.37 -17.24 -9.07
C VAL A 182 -12.47 -16.99 -10.10
N PRO A 183 -13.75 -17.21 -9.79
CA PRO A 183 -14.84 -16.84 -10.70
C PRO A 183 -14.75 -15.36 -11.08
N SER A 184 -15.04 -15.04 -12.33
CA SER A 184 -14.92 -13.68 -12.88
C SER A 184 -15.53 -12.60 -11.98
N HIS A 185 -16.76 -12.80 -11.47
CA HIS A 185 -17.45 -11.84 -10.61
C HIS A 185 -16.85 -11.67 -9.19
N PHE A 186 -15.96 -12.56 -8.75
CA PHE A 186 -15.22 -12.41 -7.49
C PHE A 186 -13.85 -11.74 -7.69
N MET A 187 -13.46 -11.47 -8.93
CA MET A 187 -12.23 -10.74 -9.20
C MET A 187 -12.34 -9.29 -8.70
N PRO A 188 -11.20 -8.63 -8.40
CA PRO A 188 -11.22 -7.25 -7.94
C PRO A 188 -11.99 -6.32 -8.91
N PRO A 189 -12.79 -5.36 -8.40
CA PRO A 189 -13.60 -4.46 -9.23
C PRO A 189 -12.81 -3.72 -10.32
N ILE A 190 -11.51 -3.49 -10.09
CA ILE A 190 -10.58 -2.89 -11.05
C ILE A 190 -10.51 -3.62 -12.40
N LEU A 191 -10.93 -4.89 -12.48
CA LEU A 191 -10.94 -5.69 -13.71
C LEU A 191 -12.26 -5.62 -14.48
N MET A 192 -13.31 -5.05 -13.90
CA MET A 192 -14.67 -5.12 -14.47
C MET A 192 -14.92 -4.13 -15.60
N ASN A 193 -14.03 -3.15 -15.78
CA ASN A 193 -14.09 -2.19 -16.86
C ASN A 193 -12.68 -1.93 -17.41
N LYS A 194 -12.36 -2.59 -18.53
CA LYS A 194 -11.03 -2.46 -19.18
C LYS A 194 -10.76 -1.05 -19.73
N LYS A 195 -11.77 -0.21 -19.88
CA LYS A 195 -11.62 1.18 -20.37
C LYS A 195 -11.37 2.18 -19.23
N SER A 196 -11.60 1.79 -17.99
CA SER A 196 -11.41 2.65 -16.81
C SER A 196 -9.95 3.10 -16.66
N GLY A 197 -9.76 4.29 -16.11
CA GLY A 197 -8.46 4.81 -15.68
C GLY A 197 -7.83 3.90 -14.62
N ALA A 198 -8.64 3.27 -13.76
CA ALA A 198 -8.17 2.29 -12.79
C ALA A 198 -7.53 1.06 -13.46
N TYR A 199 -8.20 0.44 -14.43
CA TYR A 199 -7.68 -0.72 -15.14
C TYR A 199 -6.39 -0.40 -15.89
N LYS A 200 -6.37 0.72 -16.63
CA LYS A 200 -5.18 1.20 -17.35
C LYS A 200 -4.01 1.47 -16.40
N SER A 201 -4.29 2.04 -15.23
CA SER A 201 -3.30 2.27 -14.18
C SER A 201 -2.69 0.95 -13.72
N PHE A 202 -3.50 -0.05 -13.37
CA PHE A 202 -2.99 -1.36 -12.95
C PHE A 202 -2.24 -2.11 -14.05
N LEU A 203 -2.65 -1.98 -15.32
CA LEU A 203 -1.86 -2.50 -16.45
C LEU A 203 -0.49 -1.84 -16.55
N TYR A 204 -0.45 -0.51 -16.38
CA TYR A 204 0.81 0.22 -16.31
C TYR A 204 1.66 -0.28 -15.14
N LEU A 205 1.09 -0.40 -13.93
CA LEU A 205 1.82 -0.90 -12.76
C LEU A 205 2.38 -2.31 -12.98
N GLY A 206 1.58 -3.24 -13.51
CA GLY A 206 2.04 -4.61 -13.80
C GLY A 206 3.27 -4.66 -14.71
N ARG A 207 3.35 -3.76 -15.70
CA ARG A 207 4.55 -3.61 -16.54
C ARG A 207 5.72 -3.01 -15.78
N ARG A 208 5.49 -1.94 -15.02
CA ARG A 208 6.54 -1.21 -14.28
C ARG A 208 7.14 -2.00 -13.13
N TYR A 209 6.38 -2.90 -12.51
CA TYR A 209 6.88 -3.78 -11.46
C TYR A 209 8.04 -4.65 -11.94
N MET A 210 8.05 -5.05 -13.21
CA MET A 210 9.11 -5.86 -13.81
C MET A 210 10.42 -5.09 -14.05
N GLU A 211 10.39 -3.76 -13.90
CA GLU A 211 11.56 -2.89 -14.06
C GLU A 211 12.23 -2.55 -12.71
N ALA A 212 11.58 -2.89 -11.59
CA ALA A 212 12.15 -2.69 -10.27
C ALA A 212 13.29 -3.68 -10.00
N LYS A 213 14.26 -3.26 -9.17
CA LYS A 213 15.35 -4.12 -8.70
C LYS A 213 14.85 -5.29 -7.86
N GLY A 214 13.73 -5.10 -7.17
CA GLY A 214 13.03 -6.13 -6.41
C GLY A 214 11.74 -5.61 -5.78
N ILE A 215 10.91 -6.54 -5.31
CA ILE A 215 9.59 -6.27 -4.75
C ILE A 215 9.59 -6.75 -3.31
N ILE A 216 9.41 -5.82 -2.38
CA ILE A 216 9.17 -6.11 -0.97
C ILE A 216 7.66 -6.30 -0.82
N VAL A 217 7.21 -7.44 -0.29
CA VAL A 217 5.77 -7.76 -0.17
C VAL A 217 5.37 -7.92 1.28
N ASN A 218 4.24 -7.31 1.66
CA ASN A 218 3.65 -7.45 2.99
C ASN A 218 2.91 -8.79 3.14
N SER A 219 3.62 -9.88 2.90
CA SER A 219 3.18 -11.27 3.06
C SER A 219 4.32 -12.14 3.59
N SER A 220 4.03 -13.39 3.92
CA SER A 220 5.01 -14.37 4.39
C SER A 220 4.85 -15.70 3.69
N ILE A 221 5.92 -16.48 3.64
CA ILE A 221 5.90 -17.85 3.10
C ILE A 221 4.84 -18.69 3.83
N ALA A 222 4.74 -18.56 5.16
CA ALA A 222 3.76 -19.29 5.96
C ALA A 222 2.29 -18.98 5.59
N LEU A 223 2.00 -17.82 4.99
CA LEU A 223 0.65 -17.42 4.59
C LEU A 223 0.35 -17.77 3.13
N GLU A 224 1.29 -17.54 2.21
CA GLU A 224 1.02 -17.57 0.76
C GLU A 224 2.12 -18.29 -0.05
N GLU A 225 2.73 -19.35 0.49
CA GLU A 225 3.83 -20.11 -0.12
C GLU A 225 3.60 -20.43 -1.61
N ARG A 226 2.43 -20.97 -1.95
CA ARG A 226 2.11 -21.38 -3.33
C ARG A 226 2.14 -20.20 -4.30
N VAL A 227 1.66 -19.04 -3.86
CA VAL A 227 1.66 -17.83 -4.69
C VAL A 227 3.09 -17.31 -4.86
N LEU A 228 3.83 -17.16 -3.74
CA LEU A 228 5.19 -16.66 -3.75
C LEU A 228 6.11 -17.51 -4.65
N LYS A 229 6.00 -18.84 -4.57
CA LYS A 229 6.73 -19.76 -5.46
C LYS A 229 6.36 -19.57 -6.94
N ALA A 230 5.09 -19.35 -7.25
CA ALA A 230 4.67 -19.13 -8.64
C ALA A 230 5.28 -17.84 -9.22
N VAL A 231 5.35 -16.77 -8.43
CA VAL A 231 5.98 -15.52 -8.86
C VAL A 231 7.51 -15.68 -9.00
N GLU A 232 8.18 -16.30 -8.02
CA GLU A 232 9.63 -16.56 -8.05
C GLU A 232 10.05 -17.43 -9.25
N GLN A 233 9.20 -18.38 -9.64
CA GLN A 233 9.40 -19.22 -10.83
C GLN A 233 9.06 -18.53 -12.16
N GLY A 234 8.73 -17.22 -12.14
CA GLY A 234 8.45 -16.45 -13.35
C GLY A 234 7.10 -16.75 -14.01
N GLN A 235 6.19 -17.46 -13.34
CA GLN A 235 4.92 -17.88 -13.95
C GLN A 235 3.99 -16.70 -14.28
N CYS A 236 4.14 -15.56 -13.58
CA CYS A 236 3.35 -14.35 -13.83
C CYS A 236 3.72 -13.65 -15.14
N ALA A 237 4.98 -13.77 -15.59
CA ALA A 237 5.48 -13.15 -16.81
C ALA A 237 6.54 -14.04 -17.48
N PRO A 238 6.15 -15.15 -18.14
CA PRO A 238 7.08 -16.19 -18.60
C PRO A 238 8.17 -15.70 -19.58
N ASP A 239 7.90 -14.64 -20.33
CA ASP A 239 8.85 -14.06 -21.30
C ASP A 239 9.85 -13.08 -20.69
N LYS A 240 9.82 -12.91 -19.35
CA LYS A 240 10.67 -11.97 -18.62
C LYS A 240 11.31 -12.66 -17.41
N PRO A 241 12.52 -12.24 -16.99
CA PRO A 241 13.09 -12.72 -15.74
C PRO A 241 12.16 -12.42 -14.57
N ALA A 242 12.00 -13.38 -13.66
CA ALA A 242 11.24 -13.18 -12.45
C ALA A 242 11.86 -12.07 -11.59
N PRO A 243 11.06 -11.14 -11.03
CA PRO A 243 11.58 -10.14 -10.11
C PRO A 243 12.04 -10.82 -8.81
N ALA A 244 13.07 -10.27 -8.16
CA ALA A 244 13.41 -10.68 -6.80
C ALA A 244 12.28 -10.28 -5.83
N ILE A 245 11.87 -11.18 -4.92
CA ILE A 245 10.76 -10.95 -4.00
C ILE A 245 11.25 -11.11 -2.56
N TYR A 246 10.88 -10.16 -1.71
CA TYR A 246 11.22 -10.13 -0.29
C TYR A 246 9.93 -10.14 0.55
N PRO A 247 9.41 -11.32 0.92
CA PRO A 247 8.27 -11.42 1.81
C PRO A 247 8.70 -11.10 3.25
N ILE A 248 8.28 -9.94 3.77
CA ILE A 248 8.65 -9.46 5.11
C ILE A 248 7.45 -9.32 6.06
N GLY A 249 6.28 -9.78 5.62
CA GLY A 249 5.04 -9.73 6.37
C GLY A 249 5.00 -10.71 7.55
N PRO A 250 4.01 -10.55 8.46
CA PRO A 250 3.04 -9.45 8.47
C PRO A 250 3.68 -8.16 9.01
N ILE A 251 3.59 -7.07 8.25
CA ILE A 251 3.95 -5.71 8.65
C ILE A 251 2.66 -5.04 9.13
N VAL A 252 2.53 -4.91 10.44
CA VAL A 252 1.38 -4.31 11.11
C VAL A 252 1.89 -3.29 12.11
N SER A 253 1.23 -2.13 12.17
CA SER A 253 1.46 -1.15 13.23
C SER A 253 0.65 -1.56 14.45
N ILE A 254 1.34 -2.07 15.47
CA ILE A 254 0.74 -2.32 16.78
C ILE A 254 1.30 -1.23 17.71
N PRO A 255 0.60 -0.10 17.87
CA PRO A 255 1.06 0.93 18.79
C PRO A 255 1.13 0.35 20.21
N LYS A 256 2.17 0.71 20.96
CA LYS A 256 2.21 0.43 22.38
C LYS A 256 1.05 1.19 23.04
N VAL A 257 0.28 0.49 23.87
CA VAL A 257 -0.83 1.11 24.63
C VAL A 257 -0.24 2.28 25.43
N GLY A 258 -0.71 3.49 25.15
CA GLY A 258 -0.32 4.68 25.89
C GLY A 258 -0.81 4.61 27.35
N PRO A 259 -0.35 5.52 28.23
CA PRO A 259 -0.77 5.53 29.63
C PRO A 259 -2.28 5.77 29.79
N GLU A 260 -2.90 6.52 28.86
CA GLU A 260 -4.34 6.74 28.82
C GLU A 260 -5.01 5.76 27.86
N GLN A 261 -5.61 4.71 28.44
CA GLN A 261 -6.39 3.73 27.70
C GLN A 261 -7.75 4.31 27.29
N HIS A 262 -8.07 4.22 26.00
CA HIS A 262 -9.36 4.66 25.45
C HIS A 262 -10.52 3.89 26.11
N GLU A 263 -11.66 4.56 26.31
CA GLU A 263 -12.83 4.00 27.01
C GLU A 263 -13.34 2.68 26.38
N CYS A 264 -13.32 2.58 25.05
CA CYS A 264 -13.65 1.33 24.35
C CYS A 264 -12.74 0.15 24.74
N VAL A 265 -11.45 0.39 25.00
CA VAL A 265 -10.53 -0.68 25.40
C VAL A 265 -10.75 -1.04 26.87
N LYS A 266 -11.01 -0.05 27.74
CA LYS A 266 -11.43 -0.31 29.13
C LYS A 266 -12.72 -1.14 29.18
N TRP A 267 -13.69 -0.84 28.32
CA TRP A 267 -14.91 -1.65 28.19
C TRP A 267 -14.62 -3.06 27.69
N LEU A 268 -13.69 -3.23 26.75
CA LEU A 268 -13.29 -4.53 26.21
C LEU A 268 -12.62 -5.42 27.28
N ASP A 269 -11.79 -4.83 28.15
CA ASP A 269 -11.11 -5.53 29.26
C ASP A 269 -12.09 -6.13 30.28
N LEU A 270 -13.32 -5.63 30.34
CA LEU A 270 -14.39 -6.16 31.19
C LEU A 270 -15.14 -7.35 30.57
N GLN A 271 -14.84 -7.72 29.33
CA GLN A 271 -15.56 -8.77 28.60
C GLN A 271 -14.86 -10.13 28.72
N GLN A 272 -15.59 -11.21 28.44
CA GLN A 272 -14.99 -12.55 28.42
C GLN A 272 -14.04 -12.71 27.23
N PRO A 273 -12.98 -13.53 27.35
CA PRO A 273 -12.09 -13.80 26.23
C PRO A 273 -12.84 -14.32 25.01
N LYS A 274 -12.53 -13.76 23.83
CA LYS A 274 -13.13 -14.15 22.54
C LYS A 274 -14.67 -13.97 22.48
N SER A 275 -15.25 -13.07 23.29
CA SER A 275 -16.71 -12.87 23.35
C SER A 275 -17.24 -11.61 22.65
N VAL A 276 -16.38 -10.81 22.02
CA VAL A 276 -16.75 -9.54 21.38
C VAL A 276 -16.41 -9.58 19.89
N ILE A 277 -17.36 -9.17 19.06
CA ILE A 277 -17.15 -8.98 17.62
C ILE A 277 -16.61 -7.57 17.39
N PHE A 278 -15.45 -7.43 16.75
CA PHE A 278 -14.98 -6.14 16.26
C PHE A 278 -15.39 -5.97 14.79
N LEU A 279 -16.15 -4.91 14.49
CA LEU A 279 -16.59 -4.58 13.15
C LEU A 279 -15.92 -3.28 12.68
N CYS A 280 -15.11 -3.37 11.63
CA CYS A 280 -14.42 -2.23 11.04
C CYS A 280 -14.16 -2.51 9.56
N PHE A 281 -14.65 -1.63 8.69
CA PHE A 281 -14.49 -1.76 7.23
C PHE A 281 -13.30 -0.96 6.71
N GLY A 282 -12.27 -0.84 7.54
CA GLY A 282 -11.09 -0.06 7.25
C GLY A 282 -11.39 1.44 7.15
N SER A 283 -10.38 2.17 6.70
CA SER A 283 -10.43 3.62 6.79
C SER A 283 -11.26 4.29 5.71
N ARG A 284 -11.55 3.61 4.60
CA ARG A 284 -12.44 4.11 3.53
C ARG A 284 -13.79 3.39 3.48
N GLY A 285 -14.02 2.41 4.35
CA GLY A 285 -15.28 1.68 4.38
C GLY A 285 -16.42 2.57 4.86
N GLY A 286 -17.34 2.88 3.95
CA GLY A 286 -18.59 3.56 4.21
C GLY A 286 -19.71 2.83 3.48
N PHE A 287 -20.91 2.88 4.05
CA PHE A 287 -22.08 2.23 3.48
C PHE A 287 -23.25 3.19 3.46
N GLU A 288 -24.20 2.95 2.56
CA GLU A 288 -25.46 3.67 2.56
C GLU A 288 -26.28 3.35 3.81
N LEU A 289 -27.14 4.30 4.21
CA LEU A 289 -27.95 4.17 5.41
C LEU A 289 -28.77 2.88 5.48
N PRO A 290 -29.41 2.38 4.39
CA PRO A 290 -30.14 1.11 4.44
C PRO A 290 -29.25 -0.07 4.84
N GLN A 291 -28.05 -0.17 4.27
CA GLN A 291 -27.10 -1.23 4.59
C GLN A 291 -26.62 -1.13 6.05
N ILE A 292 -26.38 0.10 6.54
CA ILE A 292 -26.03 0.34 7.94
C ILE A 292 -27.14 -0.13 8.88
N LYS A 293 -28.40 0.14 8.55
CA LYS A 293 -29.55 -0.30 9.34
C LYS A 293 -29.65 -1.82 9.42
N GLU A 294 -29.50 -2.52 8.29
CA GLU A 294 -29.53 -3.99 8.27
C GLU A 294 -28.37 -4.60 9.07
N MET A 295 -27.16 -4.02 8.99
CA MET A 295 -26.03 -4.45 9.82
C MET A 295 -26.30 -4.23 11.32
N ALA A 296 -26.90 -3.09 11.69
CA ALA A 296 -27.25 -2.80 13.08
C ALA A 296 -28.31 -3.79 13.61
N ILE A 297 -29.36 -4.04 12.83
CA ILE A 297 -30.41 -5.03 13.17
C ILE A 297 -29.81 -6.43 13.31
N GLY A 298 -28.91 -6.80 12.39
CA GLY A 298 -28.20 -8.09 12.45
C GLY A 298 -27.36 -8.23 13.72
N LEU A 299 -26.58 -7.21 14.06
CA LEU A 299 -25.77 -7.18 15.29
C LEU A 299 -26.65 -7.27 16.55
N GLU A 300 -27.73 -6.50 16.63
CA GLU A 300 -28.68 -6.52 17.74
C GLU A 300 -29.31 -7.91 17.92
N ARG A 301 -29.84 -8.48 16.83
CA ARG A 301 -30.48 -9.80 16.85
C ARG A 301 -29.51 -10.94 17.12
N SER A 302 -28.23 -10.75 16.85
CA SER A 302 -27.20 -11.78 17.10
C SER A 302 -27.03 -12.08 18.59
N GLY A 303 -27.39 -11.16 19.48
CA GLY A 303 -27.15 -11.28 20.92
C GLY A 303 -25.67 -11.24 21.32
N HIS A 304 -24.74 -11.10 20.37
CA HIS A 304 -23.31 -10.97 20.64
C HIS A 304 -22.97 -9.54 21.04
N ARG A 305 -22.00 -9.42 21.96
CA ARG A 305 -21.37 -8.12 22.24
C ARG A 305 -20.55 -7.72 21.03
N PHE A 306 -20.59 -6.44 20.67
CA PHE A 306 -19.82 -5.94 19.54
C PHE A 306 -19.22 -4.55 19.83
N LEU A 307 -18.12 -4.26 19.13
CA LEU A 307 -17.52 -2.94 19.03
C LEU A 307 -17.47 -2.60 17.54
N TRP A 308 -18.19 -1.55 17.13
CA TRP A 308 -18.30 -1.17 15.72
C TRP A 308 -17.73 0.22 15.46
N ALA A 309 -16.63 0.28 14.69
CA ALA A 309 -16.11 1.52 14.14
C ALA A 309 -16.92 1.90 12.89
N ILE A 310 -17.91 2.78 13.07
CA ILE A 310 -18.83 3.23 12.03
C ILE A 310 -18.48 4.64 11.54
N ARG A 311 -18.62 4.89 10.23
CA ARG A 311 -18.50 6.23 9.62
C ARG A 311 -19.89 6.77 9.28
N ALA A 312 -20.01 8.09 9.19
CA ALA A 312 -21.23 8.71 8.68
C ALA A 312 -21.59 8.11 7.30
N PRO A 313 -22.89 7.89 7.01
CA PRO A 313 -23.30 7.31 5.73
C PRO A 313 -22.72 8.10 4.56
N CYS A 314 -22.26 7.40 3.52
CA CYS A 314 -21.91 8.06 2.28
C CYS A 314 -23.18 8.69 1.71
N THR A 315 -23.34 10.01 1.82
CA THR A 315 -24.33 10.74 1.05
C THR A 315 -23.86 10.66 -0.39
N GLY A 316 -24.53 9.84 -1.20
CA GLY A 316 -24.08 9.49 -2.55
C GLY A 316 -23.53 10.68 -3.33
N ILE A 317 -22.22 10.70 -3.53
CA ILE A 317 -21.64 11.46 -4.62
C ILE A 317 -21.62 10.46 -5.77
N LYS A 318 -22.58 10.63 -6.69
CA LYS A 318 -22.56 10.01 -8.02
C LYS A 318 -21.33 10.50 -8.79
#